data_AF-A0A947T2J8-F1
#
_entry.id   AF-A0A947T2J8-F1
#
_cell.length_a   1.000
_cell.length_b   1.000
_cell.length_c   1.000
_cell.angle_alpha   90.00
_cell.angle_beta   90.00
_cell.angle_gamma   90.00
#
_symmetry.space_group_name_H-M   'P 1'
#
loop_
_entity.id
_entity.type
_entity.pdbx_description
1 polymer ?
#
loop_
_entity_poly.entity_id
_entity_poly.type
_entity_poly.pdbx_seq_one_letter_code
_entity_poly.pdbx_strand_id
1 'polypeptide(L)'
;MARPAASAAHHIVAGNAQAAAPARSVLARFEVNINAVENGVFLPLNRGVPNPAGVAVHSTLHSNAYYQTVNNLMTSASTRTEALDVRAYLRQGLLAGDL
;
A
#
# COMPACT_ATOMS: atom_id res chain seq x y z
N MET A 1 -14.05 4.80 -9.31
CA MET A 1 -13.54 6.16 -9.02
C MET A 1 -12.63 6.61 -10.16
N ALA A 2 -12.75 7.87 -10.59
CA ALA A 2 -11.81 8.44 -11.57
C ALA A 2 -10.46 8.75 -10.90
N ARG A 3 -9.36 8.52 -11.62
CA ARG A 3 -8.01 8.86 -11.14
C ARG A 3 -7.86 10.39 -11.05
N PRO A 4 -7.50 10.97 -9.90
CA PRO A 4 -7.21 12.40 -9.78
C PRO A 4 -6.09 12.86 -10.72
N ALA A 5 -6.11 14.13 -11.14
CA ALA A 5 -5.04 14.71 -11.94
C ALA A 5 -3.69 14.63 -11.21
N ALA A 6 -2.60 14.43 -11.96
CA ALA A 6 -1.24 14.31 -11.44
C ALA A 6 -1.05 13.24 -10.32
N SER A 7 -1.90 12.21 -10.30
CA SER A 7 -1.79 11.08 -9.37
C SER A 7 -1.47 9.76 -10.07
N ALA A 8 -0.93 8.81 -9.32
CA ALA A 8 -0.72 7.43 -9.75
C ALA A 8 -1.37 6.46 -8.76
N ALA A 9 -1.88 5.34 -9.27
CA ALA A 9 -2.29 4.24 -8.41
C ALA A 9 -1.05 3.60 -7.80
N HIS A 10 -1.05 3.41 -6.49
CA HIS A 10 -0.02 2.69 -5.74
C HIS A 10 -0.63 1.44 -5.13
N HIS A 11 -0.05 0.26 -5.40
CA HIS A 11 -0.41 -0.95 -4.68
C HIS A 11 0.24 -0.95 -3.30
N ILE A 12 -0.58 -1.12 -2.25
CA ILE A 12 -0.12 -1.17 -0.86
C ILE A 12 0.78 -2.39 -0.67
N VAL A 13 0.26 -3.58 -0.96
CA VAL A 13 1.09 -4.77 -1.16
C VAL A 13 1.53 -4.82 -2.61
N ALA A 14 2.81 -4.55 -2.86
CA ALA A 14 3.37 -4.54 -4.21
C ALA A 14 3.31 -5.91 -4.89
N GLY A 15 2.77 -5.96 -6.11
CA GLY A 15 2.59 -7.19 -6.89
C GLY A 15 3.89 -7.82 -7.37
N ASN A 16 4.83 -7.00 -7.83
CA ASN A 16 6.00 -7.48 -8.59
C ASN A 16 7.34 -7.30 -7.86
N ALA A 17 7.38 -6.51 -6.78
CA ALA A 17 8.61 -6.28 -6.04
C ALA A 17 9.01 -7.56 -5.29
N GLN A 18 10.19 -8.12 -5.56
CA GLN A 18 10.67 -9.33 -4.85
C GLN A 18 10.65 -9.14 -3.33
N ALA A 19 11.05 -7.95 -2.86
CA ALA A 19 11.05 -7.61 -1.43
C ALA A 19 9.67 -7.65 -0.76
N ALA A 20 8.56 -7.54 -1.51
CA ALA A 20 7.20 -7.61 -0.97
C ALA A 20 6.61 -9.04 -0.96
N ALA A 21 7.42 -10.07 -1.25
CA ALA A 21 6.98 -11.46 -1.25
C ALA A 21 6.31 -11.89 0.07
N PRO A 22 6.81 -11.54 1.28
CA PRO A 22 6.16 -11.94 2.53
C PRO A 22 4.71 -11.44 2.66
N ALA A 23 4.46 -10.15 2.39
CA ALA A 23 3.11 -9.60 2.41
C ALA A 23 2.19 -10.25 1.36
N ARG A 24 2.71 -10.54 0.16
CA ARG A 24 1.94 -11.26 -0.87
C ARG A 24 1.54 -12.66 -0.41
N SER A 25 2.43 -13.38 0.27
CA SER A 25 2.13 -14.71 0.82
C SER A 25 0.99 -14.66 1.83
N VAL A 26 0.88 -13.60 2.65
CA VAL A 26 -0.24 -13.41 3.58
C VAL A 26 -1.56 -13.19 2.82
N LEU A 27 -1.57 -12.31 1.81
CA LEU A 27 -2.75 -12.10 0.98
C LEU A 27 -3.20 -13.41 0.31
N ALA A 28 -2.27 -14.17 -0.25
CA ALA A 28 -2.56 -15.45 -0.89
C ALA A 28 -3.10 -16.49 0.11
N ARG A 29 -2.50 -16.60 1.30
CA ARG A 29 -2.94 -17.52 2.37
C ARG A 29 -4.40 -17.32 2.78
N PHE A 30 -4.86 -16.06 2.77
CA PHE A 30 -6.22 -15.70 3.18
C PHE A 30 -7.14 -15.38 1.99
N GLU A 31 -6.74 -15.76 0.77
CA GLU A 31 -7.52 -15.55 -0.46
C GLU A 31 -7.96 -14.09 -0.66
N VAL A 32 -7.10 -13.15 -0.25
CA VAL A 32 -7.29 -11.73 -0.50
C VAL A 32 -6.72 -11.41 -1.87
N ASN A 33 -7.58 -10.99 -2.79
CA ASN A 33 -7.18 -10.62 -4.15
C ASN A 33 -6.21 -9.42 -4.11
N ILE A 34 -4.97 -9.63 -4.57
CA ILE A 34 -3.94 -8.60 -4.63
C ILE A 34 -4.28 -7.46 -5.59
N ASN A 35 -5.11 -7.72 -6.61
CA ASN A 35 -5.58 -6.73 -7.57
C ASN A 35 -6.91 -6.08 -7.14
N ALA A 36 -7.38 -6.35 -5.93
CA ALA A 36 -8.56 -5.70 -5.39
C ALA A 36 -8.32 -4.18 -5.24
N VAL A 37 -9.34 -3.37 -5.50
CA VAL A 37 -9.24 -1.90 -5.44
C VAL A 37 -8.81 -1.41 -4.06
N GLU A 38 -9.12 -2.16 -3.01
CA GLU A 38 -8.75 -1.85 -1.63
C GLU A 38 -7.24 -1.99 -1.38
N ASN A 39 -6.53 -2.79 -2.19
CA ASN A 39 -5.07 -2.85 -2.20
C ASN A 39 -4.42 -1.71 -3.00
N GLY A 40 -5.19 -0.76 -3.52
CA GLY A 40 -4.69 0.35 -4.33
C GLY A 40 -5.14 1.73 -3.83
N VAL A 41 -4.25 2.71 -3.77
CA VAL A 41 -4.58 4.11 -3.43
C VAL A 41 -4.01 5.07 -4.46
N PHE A 42 -4.72 6.15 -4.78
CA PHE A 42 -4.20 7.21 -5.64
C PHE A 42 -3.38 8.19 -4.80
N LEU A 43 -2.13 8.39 -5.20
CA LEU A 43 -1.18 9.27 -4.52
C LEU A 43 -0.58 10.27 -5.52
N PRO A 44 -0.14 11.46 -5.08
CA PRO A 44 0.61 12.39 -5.90
C PRO A 44 1.76 11.68 -6.61
N LEU A 45 1.89 11.91 -7.91
CA LEU A 45 2.82 11.18 -8.77
C LEU A 45 4.27 11.29 -8.27
N ASN A 46 4.68 12.49 -7.86
CA ASN A 46 6.03 12.80 -7.38
C ASN A 46 6.02 14.06 -6.50
N ARG A 47 7.18 14.41 -5.93
CA ARG A 47 7.35 15.56 -5.00
C ARG A 47 7.09 16.93 -5.63
N GLY A 48 7.01 17.04 -6.96
CA GLY A 48 6.68 18.28 -7.65
C GLY A 48 5.18 18.56 -7.74
N VAL A 49 4.34 17.59 -7.39
CA VAL A 49 2.88 17.75 -7.38
C VAL A 49 2.43 18.42 -6.08
N PRO A 50 1.60 19.48 -6.11
CA PRO A 50 1.05 20.08 -4.90
C PRO A 50 0.34 19.06 -4.03
N ASN A 51 0.73 18.99 -2.75
CA ASN A 51 0.22 18.01 -1.79
C ASN A 51 -0.20 18.70 -0.47
N PRO A 52 -1.26 19.54 -0.49
CA PRO A 52 -1.69 20.27 0.70
C PRO A 52 -2.26 19.37 1.80
N ALA A 53 -2.72 18.18 1.45
CA ALA A 53 -3.23 17.18 2.40
C ALA A 53 -2.11 16.36 3.07
N GLY A 54 -0.85 16.51 2.65
CA GLY A 54 0.28 15.82 3.26
C GLY A 54 0.33 14.31 3.03
N VAL A 55 -0.43 13.77 2.06
CA VAL A 55 -0.48 12.31 1.82
C VAL A 55 0.88 11.78 1.32
N ALA A 56 1.12 10.47 1.40
CA ALA A 56 2.34 9.87 0.89
C ALA A 56 2.52 10.11 -0.63
N VAL A 57 3.78 10.18 -1.10
CA VAL A 57 4.10 10.46 -2.51
C VAL A 57 4.45 9.17 -3.24
N HIS A 58 3.79 8.89 -4.37
CA HIS A 58 3.96 7.61 -5.08
C HIS A 58 5.42 7.28 -5.39
N SER A 59 6.19 8.26 -5.90
CA SER A 59 7.57 8.05 -6.32
C SER A 59 8.54 7.69 -5.19
N THR A 60 8.16 7.88 -3.91
CA THR A 60 9.04 7.62 -2.77
C THR A 60 8.83 6.25 -2.14
N LEU A 61 7.74 5.56 -2.48
CA LEU A 61 7.29 4.34 -1.81
C LEU A 61 7.86 3.05 -2.41
N HIS A 62 8.47 3.10 -3.59
CA HIS A 62 9.12 1.93 -4.20
C HIS A 62 10.52 1.70 -3.59
N SER A 63 10.55 1.53 -2.27
CA SER A 63 11.78 1.37 -1.47
C SER A 63 11.73 0.11 -0.61
N ASN A 64 12.91 -0.41 -0.26
CA ASN A 64 13.00 -1.55 0.65
C ASN A 64 12.41 -1.25 2.03
N ALA A 65 12.55 -0.02 2.53
CA ALA A 65 11.99 0.39 3.81
C ALA A 65 10.46 0.29 3.81
N TYR A 66 9.80 0.79 2.76
CA TYR A 66 8.36 0.66 2.61
C TYR A 66 7.93 -0.81 2.57
N TYR A 67 8.60 -1.64 1.75
CA TYR A 67 8.28 -3.06 1.66
C TYR A 67 8.49 -3.78 2.99
N GLN A 68 9.53 -3.44 3.76
CA GLN A 68 9.75 -3.99 5.09
C GLN A 68 8.63 -3.62 6.06
N THR A 69 8.18 -2.36 6.08
CA THR A 69 7.05 -1.93 6.91
C THR A 69 5.77 -2.70 6.56
N VAL A 70 5.44 -2.79 5.27
CA VAL A 70 4.28 -3.55 4.79
C VAL A 70 4.39 -5.03 5.15
N ASN A 71 5.56 -5.64 4.96
CA ASN A 71 5.79 -7.04 5.33
C ASN A 71 5.58 -7.27 6.83
N ASN A 72 6.25 -6.49 7.68
CA ASN A 72 6.20 -6.64 9.13
C ASN A 72 4.75 -6.61 9.64
N LEU A 73 3.97 -5.65 9.16
CA LEU A 73 2.57 -5.52 9.53
C LEU A 73 1.71 -6.65 8.96
N MET A 74 1.84 -6.97 7.67
CA MET A 74 1.02 -8.04 7.08
C MET A 74 1.31 -9.40 7.71
N THR A 75 2.57 -9.71 8.05
CA THR A 75 2.95 -11.00 8.63
C THR A 75 2.44 -11.22 10.05
N SER A 76 1.95 -10.19 10.74
CA SER A 76 1.31 -10.36 12.06
C SER A 76 -0.13 -10.88 11.98
N ALA A 77 -0.77 -10.78 10.80
CA ALA A 77 -2.12 -11.25 10.61
C ALA A 77 -2.21 -12.78 10.65
N SER A 78 -3.07 -13.29 11.53
CA SER A 78 -3.36 -14.71 11.72
C SER A 78 -4.71 -15.13 11.13
N THR A 79 -5.56 -14.16 10.80
CA THR A 79 -6.85 -14.38 10.14
C THR A 79 -7.02 -13.52 8.89
N ARG A 80 -8.00 -13.88 8.05
CA ARG A 80 -8.39 -13.07 6.88
C ARG A 80 -8.84 -11.68 7.29
N THR A 81 -9.62 -11.56 8.37
CA THR A 81 -10.10 -10.27 8.87
C THR A 81 -8.93 -9.38 9.28
N GLU A 82 -7.98 -9.90 10.06
CA GLU A 82 -6.77 -9.15 10.44
C GLU A 82 -5.94 -8.72 9.23
N ALA A 83 -5.81 -9.56 8.20
CA ALA A 83 -5.08 -9.18 6.99
C ALA A 83 -5.77 -8.02 6.24
N LEU A 84 -7.10 -7.98 6.24
CA LEU A 84 -7.88 -6.88 5.68
C LEU A 84 -7.74 -5.61 6.53
N ASP A 85 -7.77 -5.74 7.86
CA ASP A 85 -7.62 -4.64 8.81
C ASP A 85 -6.23 -4.02 8.73
N VAL A 86 -5.18 -4.84 8.67
CA VAL A 86 -3.80 -4.37 8.48
C VAL A 86 -3.64 -3.64 7.14
N ARG A 87 -4.18 -4.19 6.05
CA ARG A 87 -4.17 -3.52 4.75
C ARG A 87 -4.91 -2.18 4.80
N ALA A 88 -6.05 -2.13 5.50
CA ALA A 88 -6.81 -0.90 5.69
C ALA A 88 -6.02 0.13 6.52
N TYR A 89 -5.35 -0.31 7.58
CA TYR A 89 -4.46 0.52 8.40
C TYR A 89 -3.32 1.12 7.56
N LEU A 90 -2.63 0.29 6.76
CA LEU A 90 -1.59 0.73 5.83
C LEU A 90 -2.13 1.75 4.81
N ARG A 91 -3.33 1.53 4.29
CA ARG A 91 -3.99 2.49 3.39
C ARG A 91 -4.20 3.84 4.07
N GLN A 92 -4.66 3.85 5.32
CA GLN A 92 -4.87 5.09 6.06
C GLN A 92 -3.55 5.79 6.38
N GLY A 93 -2.49 5.05 6.72
CA GLY A 93 -1.16 5.63 6.91
C GLY A 93 -0.64 6.35 5.66
N LEU A 94 -0.85 5.79 4.47
CA LEU A 94 -0.52 6.44 3.21
C LEU A 94 -1.34 7.73 2.98
N LEU A 95 -2.61 7.73 3.36
CA LEU A 95 -3.48 8.91 3.24
C LEU A 95 -3.18 9.97 4.31
N ALA A 96 -2.58 9.59 5.43
CA ALA A 96 -2.13 10.49 6.48
C ALA A 96 -0.72 11.05 6.24
N GLY A 97 0.09 10.38 5.39
CA GLY A 97 1.48 10.76 5.16
C GLY A 97 2.48 10.14 6.15
N ASP A 98 2.06 9.11 6.89
CA ASP A 98 2.81 8.51 8.01
C ASP A 98 3.68 7.32 7.59
N LEU A 99 3.74 6.99 6.29
CA LEU A 99 4.41 5.81 5.72
C LEU A 99 5.37 6.15 4.58
#